data_AF-A0A973TW01-F1
#
_entry.id   AF-A0A973TW01-F1
#
_cell.length_a   1.000
_cell.length_b   1.000
_cell.length_c   1.000
_cell.angle_alpha   90.00
_cell.angle_beta   90.00
_cell.angle_gamma   90.00
#
_symmetry.space_group_name_H-M   'P 1'
#
loop_
_entity.id
_entity.type
_entity.pdbx_description
1 polymer ?
#
loop_
_entity_poly.entity_id
_entity_poly.type
_entity_poly.pdbx_seq_one_letter_code
_entity_poly.pdbx_strand_id
1 'polypeptide(L)'
;MELDFDDAVTWGLRGYVRRVTAELGLSGECSYVQAERPAGAYLALDGRLPGFPDRDVALLWDEESGWSAAVETHSGEDVIVQARFGPDVVPSPAAVARWARGLLRGELARRELVRGVRGAEVRPEVRSEVRSEVRS
;
A
#
# COMPACT_ATOMS: atom_id res chain seq x y z
N MET A 1 -8.35 33.44 0.41
CA MET A 1 -7.02 32.80 0.38
C MET A 1 -7.23 31.41 0.93
N GLU A 2 -7.68 30.52 0.05
CA GLU A 2 -7.90 29.10 0.31
C GLU A 2 -6.49 28.51 0.27
N LEU A 3 -5.89 28.24 1.43
CA LEU A 3 -4.85 27.21 1.46
C LEU A 3 -5.57 25.99 0.91
N ASP A 4 -5.16 25.54 -0.27
CA ASP A 4 -5.88 24.57 -1.07
C ASP A 4 -6.19 23.37 -0.17
N PHE A 5 -7.47 23.04 0.01
CA PHE A 5 -7.84 21.94 0.90
C PHE A 5 -7.12 20.65 0.48
N ASP A 6 -6.82 20.53 -0.81
CA ASP A 6 -6.03 19.45 -1.38
C ASP A 6 -4.57 19.45 -0.87
N ASP A 7 -3.94 20.60 -0.61
CA ASP A 7 -2.63 20.67 0.02
C ASP A 7 -2.69 20.14 1.46
N ALA A 8 -3.69 20.55 2.25
CA ALA A 8 -3.84 20.09 3.64
C ALA A 8 -4.08 18.56 3.71
N VAL A 9 -4.91 18.03 2.80
CA VAL A 9 -5.14 16.59 2.64
C VAL A 9 -3.86 15.87 2.21
N THR A 10 -3.12 16.44 1.25
CA THR A 10 -1.83 15.93 0.79
C THR A 10 -0.84 15.79 1.94
N TRP A 11 -0.65 16.86 2.72
CA TRP A 11 0.24 16.88 3.88
C TRP A 11 -0.20 15.90 4.96
N GLY A 12 -1.52 15.80 5.20
CA GLY A 12 -2.11 14.85 6.14
C GLY A 12 -1.82 13.40 5.75
N LEU A 13 -2.05 13.04 4.47
CA LEU A 13 -1.80 11.71 3.95
C LEU A 13 -0.32 11.36 3.96
N ARG A 14 0.56 12.27 3.49
CA ARG A 14 2.02 12.08 3.56
C ARG A 14 2.50 11.88 4.99
N GLY A 15 1.98 12.67 5.93
CA GLY A 15 2.29 12.55 7.36
C GLY A 15 1.76 11.26 7.99
N TYR A 16 0.63 10.75 7.53
CA TYR A 16 0.09 9.47 7.94
C TYR A 16 0.91 8.29 7.39
N VAL A 17 1.18 8.28 6.08
CA VAL A 17 1.99 7.25 5.41
C VAL A 17 3.39 7.17 6.02
N ARG A 18 4.02 8.31 6.32
CA ARG A 18 5.31 8.35 7.04
C ARG A 18 5.27 7.69 8.42
N ARG A 19 4.14 7.78 9.13
CA ARG A 19 3.98 7.10 10.43
C ARG A 19 3.81 5.61 10.24
N VAL A 20 3.09 5.19 9.19
CA VAL A 20 2.94 3.76 8.85
C VAL A 20 4.28 3.15 8.44
N THR A 21 5.06 3.82 7.58
CA THR A 21 6.40 3.34 7.18
C THR A 21 7.33 3.21 8.39
N ALA A 22 7.33 4.20 9.29
CA ALA A 22 8.09 4.16 10.52
C ALA A 22 7.68 2.98 11.42
N GLU A 23 6.38 2.75 11.61
CA GLU A 23 5.86 1.62 12.39
C GLU A 23 6.21 0.26 11.76
N LEU A 24 6.32 0.19 10.44
CA LEU A 24 6.74 -1.00 9.70
C LEU A 24 8.26 -1.23 9.77
N GLY A 25 9.05 -0.19 10.08
CA GLY A 25 10.50 -0.22 10.04
C GLY A 25 11.08 -0.08 8.64
N LEU A 26 10.29 0.43 7.69
CA LEU A 26 10.73 0.68 6.31
C LEU A 26 11.56 1.97 6.28
N SER A 27 12.73 1.92 5.65
CA SER A 27 13.61 3.06 5.44
C SER A 27 13.85 3.32 3.95
N GLY A 28 13.73 4.58 3.51
CA GLY A 28 14.03 5.00 2.12
C GLY A 28 12.79 5.31 1.28
N GLU A 29 12.95 5.31 -0.05
CA GLU A 29 11.93 5.54 -1.08
C GLU A 29 10.97 4.35 -1.27
N CYS A 30 10.68 3.60 -0.19
CA CYS A 30 9.82 2.41 -0.23
C CYS A 30 8.32 2.75 -0.20
N SER A 31 7.98 4.04 -0.29
CA SER A 31 6.61 4.54 -0.24
C SER A 31 6.35 5.64 -1.25
N TYR A 32 5.23 5.57 -1.94
CA TYR A 32 4.74 6.60 -2.84
C TYR A 32 3.36 7.09 -2.38
N VAL A 33 3.10 8.38 -2.56
CA VAL A 33 1.82 9.03 -2.23
C VAL A 33 1.33 9.80 -3.44
N GLN A 34 0.21 9.37 -4.01
CA GLN A 34 -0.58 10.13 -4.98
C GLN A 34 -1.57 10.97 -4.20
N ALA A 35 -1.45 12.29 -4.30
CA ALA A 35 -2.32 13.19 -3.56
C ALA A 35 -3.45 13.80 -4.41
N GLU A 36 -3.35 13.67 -5.74
CA GLU A 36 -4.46 13.96 -6.65
C GLU A 36 -5.59 12.97 -6.43
N ARG A 37 -6.83 13.46 -6.44
CA ARG A 37 -8.03 12.64 -6.21
C ARG A 37 -8.26 11.69 -7.39
N PRO A 38 -8.53 10.39 -7.15
CA PRO A 38 -8.59 9.74 -5.83
C PRO A 38 -7.20 9.57 -5.22
N ALA A 39 -7.04 10.02 -3.97
CA ALA A 39 -5.76 9.95 -3.30
C ALA A 39 -5.40 8.49 -2.97
N GLY A 40 -4.11 8.19 -3.06
CA GLY A 40 -3.60 6.84 -2.89
C GLY A 40 -2.20 6.79 -2.29
N ALA A 41 -1.85 5.65 -1.71
CA ALA A 41 -0.49 5.37 -1.30
C ALA A 41 -0.09 3.94 -1.65
N TYR A 42 1.19 3.76 -1.96
CA TYR A 42 1.81 2.47 -2.22
C TYR A 42 3.02 2.33 -1.29
N LEU A 43 3.14 1.20 -0.59
CA LEU A 43 4.30 0.88 0.24
C LEU A 43 4.80 -0.53 -0.09
N ALA A 44 6.03 -0.65 -0.55
CA ALA A 44 6.68 -1.95 -0.69
C ALA A 44 7.02 -2.52 0.70
N LEU A 45 6.66 -3.77 0.95
CA LEU A 45 6.99 -4.47 2.19
C LEU A 45 8.19 -5.40 1.98
N ASP A 46 9.08 -5.41 2.97
CA ASP A 46 10.10 -6.46 3.07
C ASP A 46 9.45 -7.76 3.53
N GLY A 47 9.51 -8.79 2.68
CA GLY A 47 9.01 -10.12 2.97
C GLY A 47 8.14 -10.72 1.87
N ARG A 48 7.53 -11.85 2.17
CA ARG A 48 6.70 -12.63 1.23
C ARG A 48 5.46 -13.12 1.94
N LEU A 49 4.33 -13.19 1.23
CA LEU A 49 3.17 -13.90 1.74
C LEU A 49 3.42 -15.41 1.61
N PRO A 50 3.01 -16.24 2.60
CA PRO A 50 3.22 -17.69 2.53
C PRO A 50 2.62 -18.38 1.28
N GLY A 51 1.54 -17.84 0.72
CA GLY A 51 0.93 -18.33 -0.52
C GLY A 51 1.62 -17.86 -1.80
N PHE A 52 2.53 -16.88 -1.71
CA PHE A 52 3.21 -16.24 -2.85
C PHE A 52 4.70 -15.99 -2.51
N PRO A 53 5.51 -17.05 -2.32
CA PRO A 53 6.90 -16.93 -1.90
C PRO A 53 7.78 -16.19 -2.92
N ASP A 54 7.39 -16.20 -4.19
CA ASP A 54 8.17 -15.62 -5.30
C ASP A 54 7.64 -14.25 -5.74
N ARG A 55 6.83 -13.58 -4.91
CA ARG A 55 6.21 -12.27 -5.25
C ARG A 55 6.45 -11.25 -4.16
N ASP A 56 6.86 -10.06 -4.57
CA ASP A 56 6.92 -8.90 -3.69
C ASP A 56 5.52 -8.52 -3.21
N VAL A 57 5.46 -8.01 -1.98
CA VAL A 57 4.22 -7.64 -1.30
C VAL A 57 4.19 -6.13 -1.16
N ALA A 58 3.05 -5.53 -1.48
CA ALA A 58 2.82 -4.11 -1.29
C ALA A 58 1.58 -3.87 -0.44
N LEU A 59 1.61 -2.79 0.34
CA LEU A 59 0.41 -2.19 0.88
C LEU A 59 -0.06 -1.08 -0.04
N LEU A 60 -1.36 -1.08 -0.32
CA LEU A 60 -2.03 -0.04 -1.07
C LEU A 60 -3.03 0.63 -0.14
N TRP A 61 -3.11 1.94 -0.22
CA TRP A 61 -4.15 2.73 0.40
C TRP A 61 -4.89 3.52 -0.67
N ASP A 62 -6.21 3.57 -0.60
CA ASP A 62 -7.03 4.49 -1.37
C ASP A 62 -8.08 5.16 -0.47
N GLU A 63 -8.51 6.35 -0.86
CA GLU A 63 -9.42 7.16 -0.04
C GLU A 63 -10.81 6.55 0.18
N GLU A 64 -11.22 5.59 -0.65
CA GLU A 64 -12.55 4.97 -0.59
C GLU A 64 -12.55 3.69 0.26
N SER A 65 -11.50 2.89 0.15
CA SER A 65 -11.43 1.52 0.68
C SER A 65 -10.36 1.31 1.74
N GLY A 66 -9.49 2.31 1.97
CA GLY A 66 -8.42 2.22 2.95
C GLY A 66 -7.33 1.23 2.55
N TRP A 67 -6.79 0.52 3.54
CA TRP A 67 -5.63 -0.35 3.35
C TRP A 67 -5.97 -1.72 2.76
N SER A 68 -5.20 -2.12 1.75
CA SER A 68 -5.16 -3.46 1.20
C SER A 68 -3.72 -3.97 1.06
N ALA A 69 -3.55 -5.28 1.08
CA ALA A 69 -2.28 -5.95 0.85
C ALA A 69 -2.38 -6.69 -0.47
N ALA A 70 -1.41 -6.47 -1.34
CA ALA A 70 -1.37 -7.03 -2.67
C ALA A 70 -0.02 -7.67 -2.96
N VAL A 71 0.00 -8.61 -3.90
CA VAL A 71 1.23 -9.18 -4.45
C VAL A 71 1.48 -8.59 -5.83
N GLU A 72 2.71 -8.22 -6.12
CA GLU A 72 3.09 -7.76 -7.46
C GLU A 72 3.04 -8.92 -8.45
N THR A 73 2.62 -8.65 -9.69
CA THR A 73 2.74 -9.62 -10.78
C THR A 73 4.10 -9.45 -11.49
N HIS A 74 4.44 -10.42 -12.35
CA HIS A 74 5.69 -10.41 -13.10
C HIS A 74 5.81 -9.29 -14.14
N SER A 75 4.71 -8.64 -14.50
CA SER A 75 4.71 -7.44 -15.36
C SER A 75 5.09 -6.18 -14.58
N GLY A 76 5.11 -6.22 -13.24
CA GLY A 76 5.35 -5.06 -12.37
C GLY A 76 4.23 -4.01 -12.39
N GLU A 77 3.34 -4.05 -13.38
CA GLU A 77 2.23 -3.10 -13.58
C GLU A 77 0.94 -3.53 -12.89
N ASP A 78 0.76 -4.82 -12.66
CA ASP A 78 -0.42 -5.32 -11.98
C ASP A 78 -0.10 -5.78 -10.57
N VAL A 79 -1.01 -5.49 -9.66
CA VAL A 79 -1.01 -6.02 -8.29
C VAL A 79 -2.28 -6.80 -8.06
N ILE A 80 -2.18 -7.91 -7.32
CA ILE A 80 -3.34 -8.75 -7.00
C ILE A 80 -3.63 -8.60 -5.51
N VAL A 81 -4.74 -7.93 -5.17
CA VAL A 81 -5.18 -7.76 -3.77
C VAL A 81 -5.46 -9.11 -3.14
N GLN A 82 -4.80 -9.39 -2.01
CA GLN A 82 -4.91 -10.62 -1.24
C GLN A 82 -5.73 -10.43 0.05
N ALA A 83 -5.69 -9.24 0.64
CA ALA A 83 -6.41 -8.93 1.86
C ALA A 83 -6.75 -7.44 1.95
N ARG A 84 -7.81 -7.11 2.68
CA ARG A 84 -8.13 -5.73 3.10
C ARG A 84 -8.06 -5.63 4.63
N PHE A 85 -7.67 -4.46 5.13
CA PHE A 85 -7.53 -4.21 6.57
C PHE A 85 -8.88 -4.28 7.29
N GLY A 86 -9.94 -3.78 6.66
CA GLY A 86 -11.29 -3.65 7.22
C GLY A 86 -11.98 -2.39 6.68
N PRO A 87 -13.07 -1.95 7.32
CA PRO A 87 -13.82 -0.77 6.88
C PRO A 87 -13.16 0.57 7.25
N ASP A 88 -12.17 0.56 8.16
CA ASP A 88 -11.48 1.77 8.58
C ASP A 88 -10.56 2.26 7.45
N VAL A 89 -10.88 3.43 6.88
CA VAL A 89 -10.06 4.05 5.83
C VAL A 89 -8.73 4.55 6.39
N VAL A 90 -8.74 5.20 7.56
CA VAL A 90 -7.52 5.77 8.20
C VAL A 90 -7.33 5.17 9.59
N PRO A 91 -6.99 3.88 9.71
CA PRO A 91 -6.73 3.23 11.01
C PRO A 91 -5.46 3.79 11.67
N SER A 92 -5.20 3.41 12.93
CA SER A 92 -3.93 3.80 13.56
C SER A 92 -2.72 3.15 12.85
N PRO A 93 -1.58 3.86 12.70
CA PRO A 93 -0.39 3.31 12.04
C PRO A 93 0.10 1.98 12.63
N ALA A 94 0.09 1.85 13.96
CA ALA A 94 0.47 0.63 14.65
C ALA A 94 -0.47 -0.56 14.33
N ALA A 95 -1.75 -0.28 14.09
CA ALA A 95 -2.69 -1.33 13.68
C ALA A 95 -2.39 -1.84 12.27
N VAL A 96 -2.11 -0.94 11.31
CA VAL A 96 -1.68 -1.31 9.95
C VAL A 96 -0.42 -2.16 9.99
N ALA A 97 0.59 -1.72 10.75
CA ALA A 97 1.86 -2.43 10.84
C ALA A 97 1.70 -3.83 11.48
N ARG A 98 0.90 -3.96 12.54
CA ARG A 98 0.59 -5.25 13.16
C ARG A 98 -0.15 -6.18 12.19
N TRP A 99 -1.12 -5.66 11.45
CA TRP A 99 -1.86 -6.41 10.45
C TRP A 99 -0.96 -6.91 9.31
N ALA A 100 -0.14 -6.02 8.73
CA ALA A 100 0.80 -6.37 7.67
C ALA A 100 1.81 -7.44 8.11
N ARG A 101 2.41 -7.30 9.30
CA ARG A 101 3.30 -8.32 9.86
C ARG A 101 2.58 -9.66 10.10
N GLY A 102 1.32 -9.63 10.51
CA GLY A 102 0.49 -10.83 10.68
C GLY A 102 0.22 -11.55 9.35
N LEU A 103 0.00 -10.80 8.26
CA LEU A 103 -0.11 -11.36 6.91
C LEU A 103 1.19 -12.05 6.47
N LEU A 104 2.34 -11.40 6.66
CA LEU A 104 3.66 -11.96 6.31
C LEU A 104 3.97 -13.24 7.12
N ARG A 105 3.49 -13.34 8.37
CA ARG A 105 3.59 -14.56 9.19
C ARG A 105 2.52 -15.62 8.85
N GLY A 106 1.58 -15.33 7.96
CA GLY A 106 0.49 -16.25 7.59
C GLY A 106 -0.65 -16.36 8.61
N GLU A 107 -0.70 -15.48 9.61
CA GLU A 107 -1.62 -15.57 10.74
C GLU A 107 -3.07 -15.21 10.35
N LEU A 108 -3.24 -14.38 9.33
CA LEU A 108 -4.53 -13.84 8.90
C LEU A 108 -5.09 -14.51 7.64
N ALA A 109 -4.29 -15.34 6.96
CA ALA A 109 -4.68 -16.07 5.75
C ALA A 109 -5.82 -17.08 5.98
N ARG A 110 -6.16 -17.38 7.24
CA ARG A 110 -7.18 -18.38 7.58
C ARG A 110 -8.62 -17.86 7.56
N ARG A 111 -8.87 -16.55 7.38
CA ARG A 111 -10.25 -16.03 7.57
C ARG A 111 -11.05 -15.53 6.37
N GLU A 112 -10.50 -15.09 5.25
CA GLU A 112 -11.35 -14.82 4.07
C GLU A 112 -10.58 -15.03 2.76
N LEU A 113 -10.88 -16.14 2.09
CA LEU A 113 -10.58 -16.33 0.67
C LEU A 113 -11.47 -15.37 -0.12
N VAL A 114 -11.05 -14.12 -0.28
CA VAL A 114 -11.61 -13.26 -1.34
C VAL A 114 -11.14 -13.87 -2.65
N ARG A 115 -12.04 -14.61 -3.32
CA ARG A 115 -11.81 -15.10 -4.69
C ARG A 115 -11.44 -13.90 -5.55
N GLY A 116 -10.30 -14.03 -6.25
CA GLY A 116 -9.60 -12.94 -6.91
C GLY A 116 -10.52 -11.98 -7.64
N VAL A 117 -10.60 -10.76 -7.11
CA VAL A 117 -11.06 -9.61 -7.88
C VAL A 117 -9.92 -9.30 -8.85
N ARG A 118 -10.08 -9.72 -10.10
CA ARG A 118 -9.29 -9.19 -11.21
C ARG A 118 -9.72 -7.74 -11.41
N GLY A 119 -8.76 -6.82 -11.37
CA GLY A 119 -8.96 -5.43 -11.75
C GLY A 119 -9.32 -4.51 -10.59
N ALA A 120 -8.36 -4.26 -9.69
CA ALA A 120 -8.14 -2.88 -9.32
C ALA A 120 -7.03 -2.41 -10.26
N GLU A 121 -7.41 -1.69 -11.31
CA GLU A 121 -6.48 -1.09 -12.26
C GLU A 121 -5.72 0.01 -11.49
N VAL A 122 -4.64 -0.39 -10.82
CA VAL A 122 -3.69 0.56 -10.26
C VAL A 122 -3.04 1.20 -11.48
N ARG A 123 -3.36 2.46 -11.74
CA ARG A 123 -2.86 3.16 -12.93
C ARG A 123 -1.32 3.03 -12.98
N PRO A 124 -0.76 2.56 -14.12
CA PRO A 124 0.66 2.24 -14.26
C PRO A 124 1.59 3.45 -14.11
N GLU A 125 1.03 4.66 -14.08
CA GLU A 125 1.73 5.94 -13.93
C GLU A 125 2.47 6.06 -12.58
N VAL A 126 2.05 5.30 -11.56
CA VAL A 126 2.61 5.35 -10.19
C VAL A 126 4.04 4.79 -10.06
N ARG A 127 4.46 3.88 -10.95
CA ARG A 127 5.74 3.13 -10.79
C ARG A 127 6.88 3.65 -11.68
N SER A 128 6.57 4.36 -12.77
CA SER A 128 7.59 4.77 -13.77
C SER A 128 8.67 5.67 -13.17
N GLU A 129 8.31 6.54 -12.22
CA GLU A 129 9.25 7.50 -11.62
C GLU A 129 10.18 6.85 -10.58
N VAL A 130 9.71 5.86 -9.82
CA VAL A 130 10.50 5.20 -8.76
C VAL A 130 11.68 4.40 -9.32
N ARG A 131 11.56 3.80 -10.50
CA ARG A 131 12.65 2.99 -11.09
C ARG A 131 13.66 3.82 -11.88
N SER A 132 13.30 5.04 -12.30
CA SER A 132 14.20 5.93 -13.06
C SER A 132 15.35 6.47 -12.21
N GLU A 133 15.11 6.75 -10.93
CA GLU A 133 16.12 7.36 -10.03
C GLU A 133 17.13 6.36 -9.45
N VAL A 134 16.88 5.05 -9.56
CA VAL A 134 17.83 4.00 -9.11
C VAL A 134 18.92 3.72 -10.17
N ARG A 135 18.87 4.39 -11.33
CA ARG A 135 19.77 4.14 -12.47
C ARG A 135 20.66 5.32 -12.89
N SER A 136 20.89 6.30 -12.01
CA SER A 136 21.89 7.35 -12.23
C SER A 136 22.93 7.44 -11.13
#